data_AF-A0A846DT89-F1
#
_entry.id   AF-A0A846DT89-F1
#
_cell.length_a   1.000
_cell.length_b   1.000
_cell.length_c   1.000
_cell.angle_alpha   90.00
_cell.angle_beta   90.00
_cell.angle_gamma   90.00
#
_symmetry.space_group_name_H-M   'P 1'
#
loop_
_entity.id
_entity.type
_entity.pdbx_description
1 polymer ?
#
loop_
_entity_poly.entity_id
_entity_poly.type
_entity_poly.pdbx_seq_one_letter_code
_entity_poly.pdbx_strand_id
1 'polypeptide(L)'
;MVQEMLNDTVRVNARVTDVFDIYDFQHYSGPNPYLPASALVFKFAQTHTQQPLSIEDYINAVCDRYPHLREETYHSYAEIFARTLAEVGKLDMGLHFHQWSIDPQPNFTCIAVESLHARTHRAVAYLVWDWFEAITQDKDIALDEQIKTLQNKFRQSVYGGPTVYSLWRTAEQKDIPVFYLWDEGLVQYGYGKKQIRGVATTFEWDSHLDSDFTTRKDDCKAFLHTLGFPVPLGEVVISRTEAFGAARRIGYPIAVKPVEGHKGIGVTADVQDEEELDFAFDKALSAIEGDRPTRIIVEKSIKGADFRLLCVNGRFVAATKRRPASVTGDGYSTIAELIRRENRTEARSDTPTSPLGKIICDESMENYLDEQKLSLDSVLDPEETVYLRKVANLSAGGLSIDATPNVHPDNIILAQDIAQYFRLTCLGIDVIAEDLSVSWKKGNFGILEINAAPGIFMHLNPAVGESVDVPAQILETFFENGTDARIPIITFNRISVRELQETIDHILLQRPDWVIGAVCREGVFINRSEKAFNASYNTNVQSLLRHPKLDLLIAEYPEDVLERDGMFYFGSNMVVLDNPSETERMLARDVFHDSTVVMREGEEVSIRHQGLIEQYRLGTDEPFLRVYLKEIGTVL
;
A
#
# COMPACT_ATOMS: atom_id res chain seq x y z
N MET A 1 12.84 -14.87 -6.56
CA MET A 1 13.97 -13.96 -6.88
C MET A 1 14.16 -13.90 -8.38
N VAL A 2 13.36 -13.07 -9.05
CA VAL A 2 13.72 -12.53 -10.35
C VAL A 2 14.42 -11.23 -10.01
N GLN A 3 15.75 -11.23 -10.00
CA GLN A 3 16.50 -10.02 -10.27
C GLN A 3 15.92 -9.50 -11.59
N GLU A 4 15.07 -8.48 -11.51
CA GLU A 4 14.77 -7.67 -12.68
C GLU A 4 16.12 -7.12 -13.14
N MET A 5 16.76 -7.81 -14.09
CA MET A 5 17.97 -7.32 -14.73
C MET A 5 17.69 -5.89 -15.14
N LEU A 6 18.50 -4.98 -14.59
CA LEU A 6 18.49 -3.56 -14.84
C LEU A 6 18.81 -3.30 -16.31
N ASN A 7 17.84 -3.55 -17.20
CA ASN A 7 17.88 -3.13 -18.60
C ASN A 7 17.36 -1.69 -18.74
N ASP A 8 17.64 -0.83 -17.75
CA ASP A 8 17.63 0.61 -17.98
C ASP A 8 18.89 0.92 -18.80
N THR A 9 18.72 1.54 -19.97
CA THR A 9 19.82 2.12 -20.77
C THR A 9 20.86 2.73 -19.83
N VAL A 10 22.12 2.27 -19.93
CA VAL A 10 23.24 2.80 -19.13
C VAL A 10 23.28 4.31 -19.34
N ARG A 11 22.71 5.09 -18.42
CA ARG A 11 22.89 6.54 -18.38
C ARG A 11 24.38 6.76 -18.14
N VAL A 12 25.01 7.55 -19.01
CA VAL A 12 26.39 7.96 -18.83
C VAL A 12 26.40 8.98 -17.70
N ASN A 13 26.70 8.52 -16.49
CA ASN A 13 27.02 9.38 -15.36
C ASN A 13 28.44 9.94 -15.56
N ALA A 14 28.76 11.08 -14.94
CA ALA A 14 30.03 11.79 -15.10
C ALA A 14 30.30 12.28 -16.55
N ARG A 15 29.41 13.12 -17.08
CA ARG A 15 29.75 13.92 -18.27
C ARG A 15 30.96 14.79 -17.91
N VAL A 16 31.74 15.21 -18.92
CA VAL A 16 32.92 16.08 -18.71
C VAL A 16 32.55 17.38 -17.97
N THR A 17 31.29 17.79 -18.04
CA THR A 17 30.73 18.98 -17.41
C THR A 17 30.31 18.79 -15.96
N ASP A 18 30.23 17.56 -15.46
CA ASP A 18 29.54 17.27 -14.20
C ASP A 18 30.52 17.40 -13.02
N VAL A 19 30.09 18.08 -11.95
CA VAL A 19 30.89 18.31 -10.72
C VAL A 19 30.81 17.13 -9.77
N PHE A 20 29.68 16.44 -9.75
CA PHE A 20 29.43 15.28 -8.91
C PHE A 20 29.25 14.03 -9.77
N ASP A 21 29.58 12.88 -9.19
CA ASP A 21 29.33 11.56 -9.76
C ASP A 21 28.59 10.67 -8.77
N ILE A 22 27.68 9.87 -9.30
CA ILE A 22 26.92 8.87 -8.54
C ILE A 22 27.02 7.50 -9.22
N TYR A 23 27.46 6.50 -8.48
CA TYR A 23 27.76 5.17 -9.00
C TYR A 23 27.60 4.07 -7.93
N ASP A 24 27.79 2.80 -8.32
CA ASP A 24 27.62 1.63 -7.45
C ASP A 24 26.27 1.59 -6.72
N PHE A 25 25.18 1.74 -7.47
CA PHE A 25 23.83 1.64 -6.93
C PHE A 25 23.51 0.22 -6.47
N GLN A 26 22.94 0.14 -5.26
CA GLN A 26 22.53 -1.09 -4.62
C GLN A 26 21.21 -0.85 -3.89
N HIS A 27 20.30 -1.83 -3.95
CA HIS A 27 19.03 -1.76 -3.25
C HIS A 27 18.93 -2.89 -2.22
N TYR A 28 18.81 -2.50 -0.96
CA TYR A 28 18.61 -3.40 0.16
C TYR A 28 17.12 -3.51 0.44
N SER A 29 16.61 -4.74 0.61
CA SER A 29 15.17 -4.97 0.85
C SER A 29 14.76 -4.83 2.32
N GLY A 30 15.73 -4.60 3.21
CA GLY A 30 15.55 -4.51 4.65
C GLY A 30 16.79 -3.91 5.31
N PRO A 31 16.99 -4.12 6.62
CA PRO A 31 18.09 -3.55 7.38
C PRO A 31 19.44 -3.86 6.75
N ASN A 32 20.31 -2.87 6.70
CA ASN A 32 21.60 -2.95 6.02
C ASN A 32 22.65 -2.16 6.83
N PRO A 33 23.94 -2.20 6.44
CA PRO A 33 25.00 -1.54 7.21
C PRO A 33 24.73 -0.05 7.44
N TYR A 34 24.06 0.62 6.50
CA TYR A 34 23.86 2.06 6.51
C TYR A 34 22.54 2.51 7.14
N LEU A 35 21.47 1.71 7.05
CA LEU A 35 20.14 2.03 7.56
C LEU A 35 19.41 0.80 8.15
N PRO A 36 18.62 0.95 9.21
CA PRO A 36 17.77 -0.11 9.76
C PRO A 36 16.46 -0.32 8.97
N ALA A 37 16.48 -0.05 7.65
CA ALA A 37 15.32 -0.09 6.77
C ALA A 37 15.72 -0.44 5.32
N SER A 38 14.74 -0.77 4.48
CA SER A 38 14.95 -0.92 3.02
C SER A 38 15.49 0.39 2.45
N ALA A 39 16.57 0.30 1.65
CA ALA A 39 17.31 1.48 1.24
C ALA A 39 17.91 1.37 -0.16
N LEU A 40 17.95 2.50 -0.85
CA LEU A 40 18.83 2.69 -1.99
C LEU A 40 20.16 3.28 -1.49
N VAL A 41 21.25 2.58 -1.79
CA VAL A 41 22.61 2.98 -1.42
C VAL A 41 23.45 3.16 -2.67
N PHE A 42 24.26 4.20 -2.70
CA PHE A 42 25.19 4.48 -3.80
C PHE A 42 26.34 5.36 -3.31
N LYS A 43 27.38 5.45 -4.13
CA LYS A 43 28.54 6.30 -3.86
C LYS A 43 28.36 7.66 -4.51
N PHE A 44 28.67 8.71 -3.76
CA PHE A 44 28.66 10.10 -4.21
C PHE A 44 30.08 10.67 -4.13
N ALA A 45 30.61 11.19 -5.23
CA ALA A 45 31.95 11.75 -5.29
C ALA A 45 31.99 13.07 -6.05
N GLN A 46 33.01 13.89 -5.80
CA GLN A 46 33.30 15.06 -6.61
C GLN A 46 34.28 14.67 -7.73
N THR A 47 34.00 15.04 -8.97
CA THR A 47 34.78 14.64 -10.16
C THR A 47 36.07 15.44 -10.34
N HIS A 48 36.20 16.58 -9.65
CA HIS A 48 37.29 17.56 -9.76
C HIS A 48 37.48 18.17 -11.17
N THR A 49 36.55 17.95 -12.10
CA THR A 49 36.58 18.54 -13.45
C THR A 49 36.18 20.02 -13.44
N GLN A 50 35.29 20.39 -12.54
CA GLN A 50 34.82 21.75 -12.27
C GLN A 50 34.72 22.00 -10.76
N GLN A 51 34.72 23.28 -10.37
CA GLN A 51 34.54 23.69 -8.97
C GLN A 51 33.03 23.79 -8.67
N PRO A 52 32.52 23.14 -7.61
CA PRO A 52 31.15 23.31 -7.17
C PRO A 52 30.92 24.75 -6.68
N LEU A 53 29.67 25.19 -6.74
CA LEU A 53 29.21 26.35 -5.99
C LEU A 53 29.32 26.13 -4.47
N SER A 54 29.09 27.16 -3.66
CA SER A 54 29.07 27.00 -2.21
C SER A 54 27.89 26.13 -1.78
N ILE A 55 27.99 25.44 -0.64
CA ILE A 55 26.87 24.65 -0.09
C ILE A 55 25.62 25.54 0.10
N GLU A 56 25.81 26.80 0.47
CA GLU A 56 24.74 27.79 0.63
C GLU A 56 23.98 28.05 -0.69
N ASP A 57 24.66 28.07 -1.83
CA ASP A 57 24.03 28.24 -3.15
C ASP A 57 23.10 27.05 -3.47
N TYR A 58 23.54 25.82 -3.20
CA TYR A 58 22.68 24.63 -3.37
C TYR A 58 21.50 24.64 -2.41
N ILE A 59 21.73 25.01 -1.14
CA ILE A 59 20.65 25.14 -0.15
C ILE A 59 19.61 26.15 -0.65
N ASN A 60 20.04 27.32 -1.13
CA ASN A 60 19.13 28.34 -1.63
C ASN A 60 18.28 27.83 -2.79
N ALA A 61 18.91 27.25 -3.82
CA ALA A 61 18.21 26.72 -4.99
C ALA A 61 17.23 25.57 -4.65
N VAL A 62 17.61 24.68 -3.74
CA VAL A 62 16.74 23.57 -3.31
C VAL A 62 15.58 24.10 -2.45
N CYS A 63 15.86 25.04 -1.54
CA CYS A 63 14.87 25.61 -0.61
C CYS A 63 13.85 26.51 -1.31
N ASP A 64 14.13 27.00 -2.52
CA ASP A 64 13.13 27.69 -3.33
C ASP A 64 11.92 26.79 -3.63
N ARG A 65 12.15 25.47 -3.76
CA ARG A 65 11.07 24.47 -3.87
C ARG A 65 10.66 23.88 -2.52
N TYR A 66 11.61 23.58 -1.65
CA TYR A 66 11.37 22.91 -0.37
C TYR A 66 11.83 23.79 0.81
N PRO A 67 11.06 24.83 1.20
CA PRO A 67 11.52 25.84 2.16
C PRO A 67 11.89 25.29 3.54
N HIS A 68 11.26 24.19 3.97
CA HIS A 68 11.51 23.57 5.28
C HIS A 68 12.93 23.00 5.41
N LEU A 69 13.62 22.72 4.31
CA LEU A 69 15.01 22.24 4.32
C LEU A 69 16.00 23.31 4.84
N ARG A 70 15.59 24.58 4.89
CA ARG A 70 16.39 25.69 5.44
C ARG A 70 16.53 25.64 6.97
N GLU A 71 15.66 24.88 7.65
CA GLU A 71 15.69 24.73 9.11
C GLU A 71 16.79 23.79 9.60
N GLU A 72 17.44 23.06 8.68
CA GLU A 72 18.49 22.09 8.95
C GLU A 72 19.88 22.67 8.62
N THR A 73 20.93 22.15 9.27
CA THR A 73 22.33 22.55 9.00
C THR A 73 23.05 21.45 8.23
N TYR A 74 23.78 21.85 7.18
CA TYR A 74 24.52 20.93 6.31
C TYR A 74 26.02 21.25 6.33
N HIS A 75 26.84 20.22 6.54
CA HIS A 75 28.29 20.31 6.66
C HIS A 75 29.03 19.79 5.42
N SER A 76 28.34 19.12 4.50
CA SER A 76 28.93 18.61 3.26
C SER A 76 27.93 18.61 2.09
N TYR A 77 28.45 18.55 0.86
CA TYR A 77 27.60 18.37 -0.33
C TYR A 77 26.81 17.06 -0.28
N ALA A 78 27.38 16.01 0.30
CA ALA A 78 26.72 14.71 0.45
C ALA A 78 25.50 14.80 1.39
N GLU A 79 25.57 15.59 2.46
CA GLU A 79 24.44 15.78 3.39
C GLU A 79 23.26 16.48 2.70
N ILE A 80 23.48 17.62 2.05
CA ILE A 80 22.41 18.33 1.33
C ILE A 80 21.88 17.49 0.16
N PHE A 81 22.75 16.74 -0.53
CA PHE A 81 22.32 15.82 -1.59
C PHE A 81 21.42 14.71 -1.04
N ALA A 82 21.85 14.02 0.01
CA ALA A 82 21.10 12.93 0.64
C ALA A 82 19.76 13.44 1.19
N ARG A 83 19.74 14.60 1.84
CA ARG A 83 18.52 15.21 2.36
C ARG A 83 17.56 15.65 1.26
N THR A 84 18.08 16.24 0.19
CA THR A 84 17.29 16.60 -1.01
C THR A 84 16.71 15.34 -1.65
N LEU A 85 17.52 14.28 -1.79
CA LEU A 85 17.08 13.00 -2.31
C LEU A 85 15.98 12.36 -1.46
N ALA A 86 16.11 12.38 -0.14
CA ALA A 86 15.07 11.91 0.77
C ALA A 86 13.77 12.71 0.62
N GLU A 87 13.85 14.03 0.40
CA GLU A 87 12.66 14.86 0.20
C GLU A 87 12.00 14.62 -1.17
N VAL A 88 12.77 14.69 -2.26
CA VAL A 88 12.28 14.43 -3.62
C VAL A 88 11.81 12.97 -3.76
N GLY A 89 12.37 12.04 -2.99
CA GLY A 89 11.96 10.64 -2.91
C GLY A 89 10.53 10.45 -2.42
N LYS A 90 9.95 11.44 -1.72
CA LYS A 90 8.52 11.45 -1.38
C LYS A 90 7.62 11.78 -2.58
N LEU A 91 8.22 12.21 -3.70
CA LEU A 91 7.62 12.46 -5.01
C LEU A 91 6.47 13.48 -5.00
N ASP A 92 6.39 14.36 -4.00
CA ASP A 92 5.22 15.20 -3.74
C ASP A 92 3.91 14.38 -3.67
N MET A 93 4.04 13.11 -3.22
CA MET A 93 2.96 12.14 -3.07
C MET A 93 2.70 11.81 -1.60
N GLY A 94 3.32 12.53 -0.66
CA GLY A 94 3.21 12.25 0.76
C GLY A 94 3.68 10.84 1.14
N LEU A 95 4.70 10.30 0.45
CA LEU A 95 5.26 9.00 0.79
C LEU A 95 6.03 9.10 2.13
N HIS A 96 6.02 8.03 2.93
CA HIS A 96 6.52 8.01 4.32
C HIS A 96 7.97 7.56 4.40
N PHE A 97 8.82 8.13 3.56
CA PHE A 97 10.26 7.90 3.58
C PHE A 97 10.93 9.05 4.31
N HIS A 98 11.61 8.71 5.40
CA HIS A 98 12.17 9.70 6.32
C HIS A 98 13.63 9.39 6.66
N GLN A 99 14.06 8.14 6.54
CA GLN A 99 15.40 7.74 6.93
C GLN A 99 16.40 7.97 5.81
N TRP A 100 17.55 8.52 6.18
CA TRP A 100 18.72 8.64 5.33
C TRP A 100 19.96 8.68 6.21
N SER A 101 21.10 8.30 5.64
CA SER A 101 22.39 8.37 6.31
C SER A 101 23.50 8.60 5.29
N ILE A 102 24.64 9.08 5.79
CA ILE A 102 25.85 9.22 5.02
C ILE A 102 27.01 8.53 5.75
N ASP A 103 27.91 7.93 4.99
CA ASP A 103 29.14 7.32 5.48
C ASP A 103 30.34 7.84 4.65
N PRO A 104 31.08 8.85 5.16
CA PRO A 104 32.19 9.46 4.44
C PRO A 104 33.40 8.52 4.32
N GLN A 105 33.89 8.34 3.08
CA GLN A 105 35.11 7.62 2.75
C GLN A 105 36.15 8.60 2.16
N PRO A 106 37.45 8.24 2.08
CA PRO A 106 38.49 9.18 1.64
C PRO A 106 38.27 9.82 0.26
N ASN A 107 37.61 9.10 -0.67
CA ASN A 107 37.42 9.53 -2.07
C ASN A 107 35.95 9.67 -2.50
N PHE A 108 35.00 9.27 -1.65
CA PHE A 108 33.57 9.31 -1.93
C PHE A 108 32.79 9.29 -0.61
N THR A 109 31.49 9.54 -0.64
CA THR A 109 30.60 9.33 0.51
C THR A 109 29.55 8.31 0.09
N CYS A 110 29.36 7.25 0.89
CA CYS A 110 28.20 6.39 0.72
C CYS A 110 26.96 7.14 1.19
N ILE A 111 25.94 7.21 0.34
CA ILE A 111 24.64 7.78 0.68
C ILE A 111 23.64 6.64 0.71
N ALA A 112 22.87 6.55 1.79
CA ALA A 112 21.75 5.63 1.92
C ALA A 112 20.46 6.43 2.15
N VAL A 113 19.43 6.13 1.37
CA VAL A 113 18.09 6.72 1.53
C VAL A 113 17.04 5.62 1.56
N GLU A 114 16.06 5.73 2.44
CA GLU A 114 14.94 4.82 2.53
C GLU A 114 14.22 4.70 1.18
N SER A 115 13.91 3.47 0.77
CA SER A 115 13.34 3.18 -0.54
C SER A 115 12.43 1.96 -0.51
N LEU A 116 11.21 2.13 -1.02
CA LEU A 116 10.26 1.03 -1.22
C LEU A 116 10.34 0.41 -2.62
N HIS A 117 10.57 1.24 -3.65
CA HIS A 117 10.65 0.80 -5.05
C HIS A 117 11.96 1.23 -5.69
N ALA A 118 12.89 0.27 -5.83
CA ALA A 118 14.25 0.48 -6.32
C ALA A 118 14.31 1.28 -7.63
N ARG A 119 13.50 0.89 -8.63
CA ARG A 119 13.47 1.55 -9.95
C ARG A 119 13.01 3.00 -9.90
N THR A 120 12.09 3.33 -8.99
CA THR A 120 11.64 4.72 -8.80
C THR A 120 12.71 5.53 -8.11
N HIS A 121 13.21 5.08 -6.95
CA HIS A 121 14.19 5.83 -6.17
C HIS A 121 15.53 6.00 -6.88
N ARG A 122 15.95 5.02 -7.69
CA ARG A 122 17.13 5.19 -8.55
C ARG A 122 16.95 6.32 -9.57
N ALA A 123 15.75 6.43 -10.14
CA ALA A 123 15.44 7.52 -11.06
C ALA A 123 15.30 8.87 -10.35
N VAL A 124 14.86 8.90 -9.09
CA VAL A 124 14.91 10.09 -8.22
C VAL A 124 16.36 10.51 -7.98
N ALA A 125 17.26 9.58 -7.65
CA ALA A 125 18.68 9.90 -7.43
C ALA A 125 19.31 10.56 -8.66
N TYR A 126 18.98 10.06 -9.87
CA TYR A 126 19.40 10.70 -11.11
C TYR A 126 18.80 12.08 -11.34
N LEU A 127 17.53 12.29 -11.00
CA LEU A 127 16.88 13.59 -11.10
C LEU A 127 17.55 14.62 -10.17
N VAL A 128 17.81 14.25 -8.92
CA VAL A 128 18.46 15.14 -7.94
C VAL A 128 19.89 15.46 -8.38
N TRP A 129 20.60 14.49 -8.94
CA TRP A 129 21.91 14.74 -9.54
C TRP A 129 21.85 15.68 -10.75
N ASP A 130 20.96 15.43 -11.72
CA ASP A 130 20.75 16.34 -12.85
C ASP A 130 20.39 17.76 -12.36
N TRP A 131 19.64 17.88 -11.25
CA TRP A 131 19.30 19.16 -10.63
C TRP A 131 20.51 19.86 -10.00
N PHE A 132 21.36 19.15 -9.26
CA PHE A 132 22.59 19.71 -8.69
C PHE A 132 23.56 20.18 -9.78
N GLU A 133 23.68 19.42 -10.86
CA GLU A 133 24.48 19.83 -12.03
C GLU A 133 23.88 21.05 -12.73
N ALA A 134 22.56 21.13 -12.84
CA ALA A 134 21.87 22.29 -13.39
C ALA A 134 22.09 23.56 -12.54
N ILE A 135 22.07 23.44 -11.21
CA ILE A 135 22.38 24.53 -10.27
C ILE A 135 23.82 25.05 -10.53
N THR A 136 24.80 24.14 -10.61
CA THR A 136 26.19 24.52 -10.89
C THR A 136 26.34 25.25 -12.22
N GLN A 137 25.64 24.76 -13.24
CA GLN A 137 25.77 25.23 -14.62
C GLN A 137 24.85 26.43 -14.92
N ASP A 138 24.11 26.93 -13.93
CA ASP A 138 23.10 27.99 -14.07
C ASP A 138 22.10 27.68 -15.21
N LYS A 139 21.57 26.45 -15.19
CA LYS A 139 20.62 25.93 -16.19
C LYS A 139 19.27 25.66 -15.55
N ASP A 140 18.23 25.93 -16.31
CA ASP A 140 16.88 25.51 -15.95
C ASP A 140 16.70 24.01 -16.14
N ILE A 141 15.99 23.39 -15.19
CA ILE A 141 15.53 22.01 -15.27
C ILE A 141 14.02 21.96 -15.10
N ALA A 142 13.32 21.19 -15.95
CA ALA A 142 11.88 20.99 -15.87
C ALA A 142 11.50 20.03 -14.73
N LEU A 143 11.81 20.43 -13.48
CA LEU A 143 11.71 19.57 -12.29
C LEU A 143 10.29 19.03 -12.09
N ASP A 144 9.27 19.86 -12.24
CA ASP A 144 7.87 19.44 -12.09
C ASP A 144 7.45 18.38 -13.12
N GLU A 145 7.92 18.46 -14.36
CA GLU A 145 7.62 17.46 -15.40
C GLU A 145 8.32 16.12 -15.12
N GLN A 146 9.56 16.19 -14.64
CA GLN A 146 10.31 14.99 -14.26
C GLN A 146 9.73 14.34 -13.02
N ILE A 147 9.35 15.10 -11.98
CA ILE A 147 8.65 14.58 -10.80
C ILE A 147 7.36 13.89 -11.23
N LYS A 148 6.52 14.52 -12.08
CA LYS A 148 5.29 13.86 -12.61
C LYS A 148 5.58 12.53 -13.30
N THR A 149 6.68 12.43 -14.04
CA THR A 149 7.11 11.18 -14.69
C THR A 149 7.48 10.12 -13.66
N LEU A 150 8.19 10.50 -12.60
CA LEU A 150 8.55 9.60 -11.49
C LEU A 150 7.34 9.17 -10.67
N GLN A 151 6.39 10.08 -10.45
CA GLN A 151 5.11 9.74 -9.81
C GLN A 151 4.36 8.68 -10.64
N ASN A 152 4.29 8.82 -11.97
CA ASN A 152 3.69 7.81 -12.85
C ASN A 152 4.40 6.46 -12.74
N LYS A 153 5.74 6.47 -12.69
CA LYS A 153 6.55 5.25 -12.50
C LYS A 153 6.23 4.56 -11.17
N PHE A 154 6.05 5.32 -10.08
CA PHE A 154 5.63 4.76 -8.79
C PHE A 154 4.20 4.20 -8.84
N ARG A 155 3.25 4.92 -9.45
CA ARG A 155 1.85 4.47 -9.61
C ARG A 155 1.73 3.14 -10.35
N GLN A 156 2.58 2.92 -11.35
CA GLN A 156 2.64 1.68 -12.14
C GLN A 156 3.34 0.53 -11.39
N SER A 157 3.98 0.82 -10.26
CA SER A 157 4.57 -0.22 -9.41
C SER A 157 3.49 -0.95 -8.60
N VAL A 158 3.87 -2.08 -8.03
CA VAL A 158 3.01 -2.88 -7.15
C VAL A 158 2.58 -2.14 -5.88
N TYR A 159 3.27 -1.05 -5.52
CA TYR A 159 2.99 -0.21 -4.35
C TYR A 159 2.17 1.04 -4.70
N GLY A 160 1.90 1.30 -5.98
CA GLY A 160 1.29 2.54 -6.43
C GLY A 160 -0.19 2.69 -6.10
N GLY A 161 -0.88 1.59 -5.79
CA GLY A 161 -2.30 1.60 -5.46
C GLY A 161 -2.56 2.19 -4.06
N PRO A 162 -3.52 3.12 -3.89
CA PRO A 162 -3.75 3.82 -2.61
C PRO A 162 -4.12 2.87 -1.46
N THR A 163 -4.92 1.83 -1.73
CA THR A 163 -5.25 0.80 -0.73
C THR A 163 -4.03 -0.03 -0.33
N VAL A 164 -3.22 -0.46 -1.30
CA VAL A 164 -2.03 -1.27 -1.03
C VAL A 164 -1.00 -0.46 -0.24
N TYR A 165 -0.73 0.77 -0.68
CA TYR A 165 0.21 1.66 -0.02
C TYR A 165 -0.21 2.00 1.42
N SER A 166 -1.48 2.29 1.65
CA SER A 166 -1.98 2.58 3.00
C SER A 166 -1.84 1.38 3.94
N LEU A 167 -2.18 0.17 3.50
CA LEU A 167 -1.97 -1.05 4.29
C LEU A 167 -0.48 -1.32 4.54
N TRP A 168 0.38 -1.09 3.54
CA TRP A 168 1.83 -1.25 3.68
C TRP A 168 2.38 -0.30 4.75
N ARG A 169 2.08 0.98 4.62
CA ARG A 169 2.50 2.03 5.57
C ARG A 169 2.02 1.69 6.99
N THR A 170 0.75 1.30 7.15
CA THR A 170 0.22 0.97 8.47
C THR A 170 0.87 -0.29 9.05
N ALA A 171 1.24 -1.27 8.22
CA ALA A 171 2.01 -2.43 8.68
C ALA A 171 3.38 -2.02 9.22
N GLU A 172 4.12 -1.18 8.49
CA GLU A 172 5.42 -0.65 8.95
C GLU A 172 5.27 0.14 10.26
N GLN A 173 4.26 1.02 10.37
CA GLN A 173 4.00 1.79 11.59
C GLN A 173 3.63 0.94 12.81
N LYS A 174 3.08 -0.26 12.59
CA LYS A 174 2.70 -1.22 13.63
C LYS A 174 3.78 -2.29 13.87
N ASP A 175 4.98 -2.12 13.30
CA ASP A 175 6.09 -3.08 13.35
C ASP A 175 5.74 -4.49 12.81
N ILE A 176 4.71 -4.59 11.97
CA ILE A 176 4.29 -5.81 11.30
C ILE A 176 5.20 -6.02 10.08
N PRO A 177 5.94 -7.14 9.99
CA PRO A 177 6.75 -7.42 8.82
C PRO A 177 5.89 -7.43 7.55
N VAL A 178 6.35 -6.76 6.50
CA VAL A 178 5.62 -6.71 5.23
C VAL A 178 6.60 -6.79 4.07
N PHE A 179 6.28 -7.62 3.08
CA PHE A 179 7.06 -7.71 1.84
C PHE A 179 6.21 -8.21 0.66
N TYR A 180 6.61 -7.86 -0.55
CA TYR A 180 5.91 -8.29 -1.77
C TYR A 180 6.41 -9.63 -2.28
N LEU A 181 5.50 -10.53 -2.62
CA LEU A 181 5.77 -11.82 -3.25
C LEU A 181 5.61 -11.71 -4.77
N TRP A 182 6.72 -11.40 -5.44
CA TRP A 182 6.75 -11.19 -6.90
C TRP A 182 6.18 -12.35 -7.72
N ASP A 183 6.49 -13.58 -7.32
CA ASP A 183 6.07 -14.78 -8.05
C ASP A 183 4.56 -15.09 -7.86
N GLU A 184 3.94 -14.54 -6.80
CA GLU A 184 2.51 -14.74 -6.48
C GLU A 184 1.64 -13.51 -6.80
N GLY A 185 2.25 -12.34 -6.98
CA GLY A 185 1.51 -11.10 -7.26
C GLY A 185 0.75 -10.54 -6.06
N LEU A 186 1.24 -10.78 -4.83
CA LEU A 186 0.54 -10.41 -3.60
C LEU A 186 1.49 -9.94 -2.49
N VAL A 187 0.94 -9.35 -1.43
CA VAL A 187 1.68 -8.90 -0.24
C VAL A 187 1.58 -9.95 0.86
N GLN A 188 2.69 -10.22 1.53
CA GLN A 188 2.72 -10.98 2.77
C GLN A 188 2.92 -10.05 3.96
N TYR A 189 2.10 -10.25 4.99
CA TYR A 189 2.22 -9.65 6.31
C TYR A 189 2.62 -10.73 7.32
N GLY A 190 3.57 -10.42 8.21
CA GLY A 190 4.08 -11.35 9.19
C GLY A 190 4.93 -12.49 8.63
N TYR A 191 5.36 -13.38 9.53
CA TYR A 191 6.32 -14.45 9.25
C TYR A 191 5.83 -15.83 9.66
N GLY A 192 6.29 -16.84 8.93
CA GLY A 192 6.14 -18.25 9.27
C GLY A 192 4.69 -18.67 9.43
N LYS A 193 4.39 -19.40 10.51
CA LYS A 193 3.00 -19.80 10.82
C LYS A 193 2.05 -18.65 11.15
N LYS A 194 2.59 -17.46 11.40
CA LYS A 194 1.81 -16.26 11.72
C LYS A 194 1.57 -15.37 10.50
N GLN A 195 2.05 -15.77 9.32
CA GLN A 195 1.87 -14.95 8.13
C GLN A 195 0.41 -14.85 7.70
N ILE A 196 0.07 -13.74 7.05
CA ILE A 196 -1.17 -13.53 6.30
C ILE A 196 -0.81 -12.99 4.93
N ARG A 197 -1.45 -13.52 3.89
CA ARG A 197 -1.23 -13.09 2.50
C ARG A 197 -2.48 -12.48 1.91
N GLY A 198 -2.31 -11.42 1.10
CA GLY A 198 -3.43 -10.73 0.49
C GLY A 198 -3.06 -9.75 -0.62
N VAL A 199 -4.08 -9.29 -1.33
CA VAL A 199 -4.02 -8.24 -2.35
C VAL A 199 -5.04 -7.18 -2.00
N ALA A 200 -4.59 -5.95 -1.76
CA ALA A 200 -5.44 -4.87 -1.27
C ALA A 200 -6.23 -5.30 -0.03
N THR A 201 -7.57 -5.34 -0.10
CA THR A 201 -8.45 -5.72 1.01
C THR A 201 -8.93 -7.18 0.97
N THR A 202 -8.41 -7.99 0.05
CA THR A 202 -8.70 -9.43 -0.05
C THR A 202 -7.55 -10.25 0.53
N PHE A 203 -7.85 -11.19 1.42
CA PHE A 203 -6.86 -12.01 2.14
C PHE A 203 -7.11 -13.51 1.93
N GLU A 204 -6.11 -14.34 2.21
CA GLU A 204 -6.15 -15.80 1.96
C GLU A 204 -7.24 -16.57 2.72
N TRP A 205 -7.89 -15.94 3.71
CA TRP A 205 -8.98 -16.50 4.51
C TRP A 205 -10.36 -16.20 3.92
N ASP A 206 -10.42 -15.23 3.00
CA ASP A 206 -11.65 -14.82 2.35
C ASP A 206 -12.21 -15.96 1.49
N SER A 207 -13.53 -16.14 1.54
CA SER A 207 -14.21 -17.11 0.69
C SER A 207 -14.20 -16.62 -0.75
N HIS A 208 -13.48 -17.32 -1.63
CA HIS A 208 -13.55 -17.09 -3.06
C HIS A 208 -14.99 -17.23 -3.59
N LEU A 209 -15.78 -18.15 -3.03
CA LEU A 209 -17.18 -18.32 -3.40
C LEU A 209 -18.01 -17.08 -3.05
N ASP A 210 -17.74 -16.46 -1.89
CA ASP A 210 -18.47 -15.28 -1.44
C ASP A 210 -18.03 -14.06 -2.24
N SER A 211 -16.72 -13.93 -2.49
CA SER A 211 -16.16 -12.90 -3.36
C SER A 211 -16.79 -12.95 -4.75
N ASP A 212 -16.79 -14.12 -5.41
CA ASP A 212 -17.44 -14.32 -6.70
C ASP A 212 -18.94 -14.04 -6.63
N PHE A 213 -19.60 -14.46 -5.55
CA PHE A 213 -21.04 -14.24 -5.37
C PHE A 213 -21.40 -12.75 -5.34
N THR A 214 -20.56 -11.91 -4.73
CA THR A 214 -20.78 -10.45 -4.74
C THR A 214 -20.70 -9.83 -6.14
N THR A 215 -19.99 -10.45 -7.08
CA THR A 215 -19.91 -9.96 -8.48
C THR A 215 -21.21 -10.20 -9.26
N ARG A 216 -22.01 -11.19 -8.85
CA ARG A 216 -23.32 -11.53 -9.41
C ARG A 216 -24.41 -10.68 -8.73
N LYS A 217 -24.47 -9.40 -9.09
CA LYS A 217 -25.26 -8.36 -8.39
C LYS A 217 -26.72 -8.73 -8.19
N ASP A 218 -27.36 -9.32 -9.20
CA ASP A 218 -28.76 -9.73 -9.18
C ASP A 218 -29.00 -10.91 -8.24
N ASP A 219 -28.15 -11.93 -8.29
CA ASP A 219 -28.26 -13.09 -7.40
C ASP A 219 -27.98 -12.70 -5.93
N CYS A 220 -26.96 -11.89 -5.70
CA CYS A 220 -26.62 -11.37 -4.38
C CYS A 220 -27.76 -10.49 -3.83
N LYS A 221 -28.36 -9.64 -4.65
CA LYS A 221 -29.52 -8.83 -4.27
C LYS A 221 -30.74 -9.68 -3.95
N ALA A 222 -31.02 -10.72 -4.74
CA ALA A 222 -32.12 -11.66 -4.48
C ALA A 222 -31.92 -12.45 -3.18
N PHE A 223 -30.67 -12.81 -2.87
CA PHE A 223 -30.30 -13.41 -1.59
C PHE A 223 -30.56 -12.46 -0.42
N LEU A 224 -30.09 -11.21 -0.51
CA LEU A 224 -30.35 -10.20 0.53
C LEU A 224 -31.86 -9.96 0.73
N HIS A 225 -32.64 -9.90 -0.35
CA HIS A 225 -34.09 -9.82 -0.28
C HIS A 225 -34.71 -11.01 0.46
N THR A 226 -34.25 -12.22 0.16
CA THR A 226 -34.74 -13.46 0.80
C THR A 226 -34.48 -13.46 2.31
N LEU A 227 -33.38 -12.85 2.75
CA LEU A 227 -33.05 -12.65 4.16
C LEU A 227 -33.83 -11.52 4.84
N GLY A 228 -34.63 -10.76 4.08
CA GLY A 228 -35.42 -9.64 4.59
C GLY A 228 -34.69 -8.31 4.66
N PHE A 229 -33.52 -8.18 4.03
CA PHE A 229 -32.80 -6.92 3.96
C PHE A 229 -33.40 -5.96 2.93
N PRO A 230 -33.33 -4.64 3.17
CA PRO A 230 -33.95 -3.63 2.31
C PRO A 230 -33.17 -3.50 1.01
N VAL A 231 -33.64 -4.15 -0.05
CA VAL A 231 -33.15 -3.95 -1.43
C VAL A 231 -34.26 -3.35 -2.30
N PRO A 232 -33.95 -2.56 -3.34
CA PRO A 232 -34.97 -2.10 -4.28
C PRO A 232 -35.69 -3.28 -4.94
N LEU A 233 -37.01 -3.33 -4.86
CA LEU A 233 -37.81 -4.38 -5.50
C LEU A 233 -37.68 -4.27 -7.02
N GLY A 234 -37.35 -5.36 -7.71
CA GLY A 234 -37.15 -5.34 -9.15
C GLY A 234 -37.14 -6.71 -9.79
N GLU A 235 -37.17 -6.70 -11.12
CA GLU A 235 -37.20 -7.90 -11.96
C GLU A 235 -36.18 -7.77 -13.09
N VAL A 236 -35.58 -8.90 -13.48
CA VAL A 236 -34.78 -8.98 -14.71
C VAL A 236 -35.72 -9.26 -15.87
N VAL A 237 -35.65 -8.41 -16.90
CA VAL A 237 -36.45 -8.49 -18.11
C VAL A 237 -35.53 -8.66 -19.32
N ILE A 238 -36.00 -9.40 -20.31
CA ILE A 238 -35.27 -9.65 -21.57
C ILE A 238 -35.92 -8.97 -22.77
N SER A 239 -37.11 -8.38 -22.57
CA SER A 239 -37.85 -7.68 -23.62
C SER A 239 -38.50 -6.40 -23.10
N ARG A 240 -38.75 -5.47 -24.03
CA ARG A 240 -39.46 -4.22 -23.73
C ARG A 240 -40.87 -4.47 -23.18
N THR A 241 -41.57 -5.48 -23.71
CA THR A 241 -42.90 -5.88 -23.21
C THR A 241 -42.85 -6.34 -21.76
N GLU A 242 -41.83 -7.11 -21.38
CA GLU A 242 -41.60 -7.50 -19.99
C GLU A 242 -41.26 -6.30 -19.11
N ALA A 243 -40.46 -5.34 -19.61
CA ALA A 243 -40.12 -4.10 -18.90
C ALA A 243 -41.37 -3.30 -18.51
N PHE A 244 -42.29 -3.08 -19.46
CA PHE A 244 -43.60 -2.46 -19.18
C PHE A 244 -44.43 -3.26 -18.19
N GLY A 245 -44.39 -4.60 -18.29
CA GLY A 245 -45.06 -5.49 -17.35
C GLY A 245 -44.51 -5.34 -15.91
N ALA A 246 -43.19 -5.30 -15.76
CA ALA A 246 -42.50 -5.12 -14.49
C ALA A 246 -42.78 -3.73 -13.91
N ALA A 247 -42.69 -2.68 -14.72
CA ALA A 247 -42.99 -1.30 -14.32
C ALA A 247 -44.41 -1.16 -13.75
N ARG A 248 -45.41 -1.79 -14.38
CA ARG A 248 -46.79 -1.80 -13.86
C ARG A 248 -46.94 -2.53 -12.53
N ARG A 249 -46.15 -3.58 -12.27
CA ARG A 249 -46.16 -4.31 -10.99
C ARG A 249 -45.44 -3.55 -9.88
N ILE A 250 -44.28 -2.97 -10.18
CA ILE A 250 -43.41 -2.27 -9.22
C ILE A 250 -43.97 -0.88 -8.89
N GLY A 251 -44.50 -0.19 -9.89
CA GLY A 251 -44.99 1.18 -9.82
C GLY A 251 -43.89 2.23 -9.88
N TYR A 252 -44.14 3.29 -10.64
CA TYR A 252 -43.24 4.44 -10.79
C TYR A 252 -43.01 5.21 -9.47
N PRO A 253 -41.87 5.90 -9.29
CA PRO A 253 -40.73 5.91 -10.20
C PRO A 253 -39.90 4.62 -10.15
N ILE A 254 -39.28 4.28 -11.28
CA ILE A 254 -38.42 3.09 -11.45
C ILE A 254 -37.02 3.47 -11.94
N ALA A 255 -36.07 2.56 -11.77
CA ALA A 255 -34.75 2.61 -12.34
C ALA A 255 -34.58 1.45 -13.33
N VAL A 256 -33.92 1.73 -14.45
CA VAL A 256 -33.66 0.79 -15.54
C VAL A 256 -32.15 0.73 -15.76
N LYS A 257 -31.57 -0.47 -15.72
CA LYS A 257 -30.12 -0.67 -15.89
C LYS A 257 -29.81 -2.03 -16.52
N PRO A 258 -28.74 -2.18 -17.32
CA PRO A 258 -28.30 -3.50 -17.75
C PRO A 258 -27.84 -4.33 -16.53
N VAL A 259 -28.02 -5.65 -16.59
CA VAL A 259 -27.51 -6.56 -15.53
C VAL A 259 -25.98 -6.53 -15.49
N GLU A 260 -25.37 -6.58 -16.66
CA GLU A 260 -23.93 -6.51 -16.84
C GLU A 260 -23.56 -5.08 -17.28
N GLY A 261 -22.83 -4.36 -16.43
CA GLY A 261 -22.44 -2.99 -16.72
C GLY A 261 -21.51 -2.42 -15.65
N HIS A 262 -20.58 -1.56 -16.08
CA HIS A 262 -19.65 -0.86 -15.20
C HIS A 262 -19.89 0.65 -15.23
N LYS A 263 -19.53 1.33 -14.12
CA LYS A 263 -19.49 2.81 -14.03
C LYS A 263 -20.81 3.56 -14.30
N GLY A 264 -21.96 2.89 -14.23
CA GLY A 264 -23.27 3.52 -14.43
C GLY A 264 -23.67 3.73 -15.90
N ILE A 265 -22.94 3.12 -16.85
CA ILE A 265 -23.31 3.15 -18.27
C ILE A 265 -24.64 2.40 -18.45
N GLY A 266 -25.55 2.98 -19.24
CA GLY A 266 -26.88 2.41 -19.47
C GLY A 266 -27.86 2.54 -18.30
N VAL A 267 -27.50 3.26 -17.22
CA VAL A 267 -28.36 3.43 -16.04
C VAL A 267 -29.26 4.67 -16.17
N THR A 268 -30.57 4.44 -16.13
CA THR A 268 -31.59 5.49 -16.07
C THR A 268 -32.39 5.36 -14.77
N ALA A 269 -32.15 6.28 -13.84
CA ALA A 269 -32.88 6.37 -12.57
C ALA A 269 -34.03 7.39 -12.67
N ASP A 270 -34.99 7.27 -11.76
CA ASP A 270 -36.15 8.16 -11.61
C ASP A 270 -37.04 8.28 -12.86
N VAL A 271 -37.18 7.19 -13.61
CA VAL A 271 -38.14 7.05 -14.72
C VAL A 271 -39.56 7.16 -14.14
N GLN A 272 -40.38 8.07 -14.66
CA GLN A 272 -41.71 8.42 -14.14
C GLN A 272 -42.88 7.78 -14.88
N ASP A 273 -42.70 7.43 -16.16
CA ASP A 273 -43.79 6.96 -17.00
C ASP A 273 -43.35 5.96 -18.10
N GLU A 274 -44.31 5.57 -18.94
CA GLU A 274 -44.10 4.59 -20.02
C GLU A 274 -43.21 5.15 -21.14
N GLU A 275 -43.25 6.44 -21.44
CA GLU A 275 -42.43 7.07 -22.48
C GLU A 275 -40.96 7.14 -22.06
N GLU A 276 -40.72 7.58 -20.82
CA GLU A 276 -39.38 7.59 -20.23
C GLU A 276 -38.82 6.17 -20.09
N LEU A 277 -39.66 5.17 -19.78
CA LEU A 277 -39.24 3.76 -19.72
C LEU A 277 -38.79 3.25 -21.07
N ASP A 278 -39.47 3.65 -22.15
CA ASP A 278 -39.12 3.27 -23.51
C ASP A 278 -37.71 3.72 -23.87
N PHE A 279 -37.43 5.00 -23.61
CA PHE A 279 -36.11 5.61 -23.79
C PHE A 279 -35.05 4.96 -22.88
N ALA A 280 -35.38 4.75 -21.62
CA ALA A 280 -34.50 4.13 -20.65
C ALA A 280 -34.09 2.70 -21.04
N PHE A 281 -35.04 1.93 -21.61
CA PHE A 281 -34.79 0.58 -22.08
C PHE A 281 -33.84 0.57 -23.29
N ASP A 282 -34.02 1.48 -24.25
CA ASP A 282 -33.12 1.58 -25.41
C ASP A 282 -31.70 1.98 -25.01
N LYS A 283 -31.58 2.89 -24.05
CA LYS A 283 -30.28 3.27 -23.50
C LYS A 283 -29.61 2.10 -22.78
N ALA A 284 -30.36 1.34 -21.98
CA ALA A 284 -29.84 0.15 -21.31
C ALA A 284 -29.44 -0.94 -22.32
N LEU A 285 -30.21 -1.13 -23.39
CA LEU A 285 -29.92 -2.09 -24.46
C LEU A 285 -28.66 -1.71 -25.24
N SER A 286 -28.49 -0.42 -25.57
CA SER A 286 -27.31 0.08 -26.30
C SER A 286 -26.01 -0.04 -25.49
N ALA A 287 -26.11 -0.13 -24.16
CA ALA A 287 -24.98 -0.34 -23.27
C ALA A 287 -24.52 -1.80 -23.17
N ILE A 288 -25.28 -2.76 -23.71
CA ILE A 288 -24.91 -4.18 -23.70
C ILE A 288 -23.95 -4.44 -24.87
N GLU A 289 -22.69 -4.76 -24.56
CA GLU A 289 -21.65 -4.98 -25.56
C GLU A 289 -21.72 -6.38 -26.21
N GLY A 290 -21.61 -6.44 -27.54
CA GLY A 290 -21.42 -7.67 -28.31
C GLY A 290 -22.66 -8.59 -28.38
N ASP A 291 -22.44 -9.89 -28.61
CA ASP A 291 -23.49 -10.92 -28.71
C ASP A 291 -24.02 -11.40 -27.34
N ARG A 292 -23.96 -10.57 -26.31
CA ARG A 292 -24.42 -10.93 -24.97
C ARG A 292 -25.94 -10.99 -24.91
N PRO A 293 -26.52 -11.88 -24.06
CA PRO A 293 -27.96 -11.95 -23.91
C PRO A 293 -28.50 -10.65 -23.32
N THR A 294 -29.60 -10.14 -23.89
CA THR A 294 -30.30 -8.98 -23.34
C THR A 294 -30.82 -9.29 -21.95
N ARG A 295 -30.26 -8.62 -20.93
CA ARG A 295 -30.70 -8.71 -19.55
C ARG A 295 -30.71 -7.31 -18.93
N ILE A 296 -31.89 -6.80 -18.63
CA ILE A 296 -32.11 -5.46 -18.08
C ILE A 296 -32.86 -5.60 -16.77
N ILE A 297 -32.47 -4.86 -15.74
CA ILE A 297 -33.15 -4.78 -14.46
C ILE A 297 -34.10 -3.59 -14.50
N VAL A 298 -35.36 -3.84 -14.17
CA VAL A 298 -36.36 -2.81 -13.85
C VAL A 298 -36.64 -2.91 -12.35
N GLU A 299 -36.32 -1.87 -11.60
CA GLU A 299 -36.44 -1.87 -10.13
C GLU A 299 -37.01 -0.57 -9.60
N LYS A 300 -37.48 -0.57 -8.35
CA LYS A 300 -37.98 0.64 -7.70
C LYS A 300 -36.86 1.68 -7.61
N SER A 301 -37.13 2.90 -8.06
CA SER A 301 -36.22 4.02 -7.85
C SER A 301 -36.34 4.51 -6.41
N ILE A 302 -35.21 4.57 -5.70
CA ILE A 302 -35.13 5.15 -4.36
C ILE A 302 -34.44 6.51 -4.50
N LYS A 303 -35.07 7.55 -3.97
CA LYS A 303 -34.48 8.89 -3.93
C LYS A 303 -33.52 8.98 -2.74
N GLY A 304 -32.36 9.56 -2.96
CA GLY A 304 -31.37 9.73 -1.91
C GLY A 304 -29.97 10.00 -2.42
N ALA A 305 -29.04 10.12 -1.49
CA ALA A 305 -27.62 10.12 -1.74
C ALA A 305 -27.05 8.70 -1.76
N ASP A 306 -25.93 8.57 -2.46
CA ASP A 306 -25.12 7.36 -2.50
C ASP A 306 -24.21 7.32 -1.26
N PHE A 307 -24.27 6.21 -0.53
CA PHE A 307 -23.38 5.93 0.58
C PHE A 307 -22.70 4.57 0.43
N ARG A 308 -21.51 4.48 1.01
CA ARG A 308 -20.83 3.21 1.23
C ARG A 308 -20.62 3.00 2.72
N LEU A 309 -21.20 1.94 3.25
CA LEU A 309 -20.90 1.43 4.58
C LEU A 309 -19.77 0.42 4.45
N LEU A 310 -18.85 0.41 5.41
CA LEU A 310 -17.72 -0.50 5.43
C LEU A 310 -17.76 -1.34 6.70
N CYS A 311 -17.64 -2.65 6.54
CA CYS A 311 -17.42 -3.57 7.64
C CYS A 311 -16.05 -4.24 7.52
N VAL A 312 -15.37 -4.40 8.66
CA VAL A 312 -14.11 -5.16 8.79
C VAL A 312 -14.32 -6.22 9.85
N ASN A 313 -14.01 -7.47 9.52
CA ASN A 313 -14.20 -8.64 10.38
C ASN A 313 -15.62 -8.71 11.00
N GLY A 314 -16.63 -8.46 10.17
CA GLY A 314 -18.03 -8.49 10.57
C GLY A 314 -18.52 -7.30 11.42
N ARG A 315 -17.66 -6.30 11.70
CA ARG A 315 -18.01 -5.09 12.46
C ARG A 315 -18.07 -3.89 11.56
N PHE A 316 -19.01 -2.99 11.81
CA PHE A 316 -19.09 -1.72 11.09
C PHE A 316 -17.94 -0.80 11.52
N VAL A 317 -17.29 -0.18 10.53
CA VAL A 317 -16.09 0.64 10.73
C VAL A 317 -16.29 2.07 10.29
N ALA A 318 -16.83 2.26 9.08
CA ALA A 318 -16.91 3.57 8.46
C ALA A 318 -18.11 3.69 7.55
N ALA A 319 -18.56 4.91 7.32
CA ALA A 319 -19.49 5.25 6.27
C ALA A 319 -19.03 6.49 5.50
N THR A 320 -19.20 6.47 4.18
CA THR A 320 -18.88 7.62 3.32
C THR A 320 -20.05 7.93 2.42
N LYS A 321 -20.48 9.19 2.41
CA LYS A 321 -21.37 9.74 1.38
C LYS A 321 -20.54 10.05 0.15
N ARG A 322 -20.94 9.50 -0.99
CA ARG A 322 -20.28 9.75 -2.28
C ARG A 322 -21.10 10.76 -3.07
N ARG A 323 -20.43 11.79 -3.58
CA ARG A 323 -21.05 12.75 -4.52
C ARG A 323 -20.36 12.67 -5.88
N PRO A 324 -21.11 12.74 -6.99
CA PRO A 324 -20.51 12.83 -8.31
C PRO A 324 -19.63 14.07 -8.45
N ALA A 325 -18.67 14.01 -9.38
CA ALA A 325 -17.87 15.17 -9.75
C ALA A 325 -18.78 16.32 -10.19
N SER A 326 -18.45 17.54 -9.80
CA SER A 326 -19.19 18.75 -10.17
C SER A 326 -18.24 19.92 -10.36
N VAL A 327 -18.69 20.93 -11.10
CA VAL A 327 -18.04 22.24 -11.21
C VAL A 327 -19.05 23.34 -10.92
N THR A 328 -18.57 24.47 -10.41
CA THR A 328 -19.39 25.65 -10.14
C THR A 328 -18.99 26.79 -11.06
N GLY A 329 -19.98 27.38 -11.72
CA GLY A 329 -19.81 28.50 -12.64
C GLY A 329 -19.30 29.77 -11.97
N ASP A 330 -18.46 30.49 -12.70
CA ASP A 330 -18.01 31.84 -12.37
C ASP A 330 -18.56 32.89 -13.35
N GLY A 331 -19.42 32.48 -14.29
CA GLY A 331 -20.05 33.32 -15.29
C GLY A 331 -19.21 33.63 -16.53
N TYR A 332 -17.97 33.12 -16.62
CA TYR A 332 -17.09 33.40 -17.77
C TYR A 332 -16.25 32.22 -18.24
N SER A 333 -15.86 31.29 -17.36
CA SER A 333 -15.08 30.11 -17.75
C SER A 333 -15.95 28.99 -18.27
N THR A 334 -15.43 28.25 -19.25
CA THR A 334 -16.09 27.04 -19.76
C THR A 334 -16.00 25.90 -18.76
N ILE A 335 -16.90 24.91 -18.84
CA ILE A 335 -16.81 23.68 -18.04
C ILE A 335 -15.41 23.04 -18.15
N ALA A 336 -14.81 22.99 -19.34
CA ALA A 336 -13.45 22.47 -19.53
C ALA A 336 -12.38 23.27 -18.77
N GLU A 337 -12.52 24.59 -18.69
CA GLU A 337 -11.62 25.44 -17.90
C GLU A 337 -11.80 25.23 -16.41
N LEU A 338 -13.05 25.16 -15.94
CA LEU A 338 -13.38 24.88 -14.55
C LEU A 338 -12.82 23.52 -14.12
N ILE A 339 -12.99 22.48 -14.94
CA ILE A 339 -12.40 21.15 -14.70
C ILE A 339 -10.87 21.23 -14.62
N ARG A 340 -10.22 21.94 -15.56
CA ARG A 340 -8.76 22.12 -15.53
C ARG A 340 -8.29 22.84 -14.28
N ARG A 341 -9.04 23.83 -13.80
CA ARG A 341 -8.75 24.57 -12.56
C ARG A 341 -8.91 23.67 -11.33
N GLU A 342 -10.02 22.95 -11.21
CA GLU A 342 -10.27 21.99 -10.13
C GLU A 342 -9.17 20.92 -10.09
N ASN A 343 -8.83 20.34 -11.23
CA ASN A 343 -7.77 19.35 -11.34
C ASN A 343 -6.37 19.90 -11.04
N ARG A 344 -6.16 21.21 -10.87
CA ARG A 344 -4.88 21.78 -10.42
C ARG A 344 -4.80 21.96 -8.91
N THR A 345 -5.88 21.74 -8.17
CA THR A 345 -5.87 21.82 -6.71
C THR A 345 -5.04 20.68 -6.12
N GLU A 346 -4.40 20.96 -4.98
CA GLU A 346 -3.60 19.98 -4.24
C GLU A 346 -4.44 18.77 -3.79
N ALA A 347 -5.68 19.01 -3.40
CA ALA A 347 -6.63 17.97 -3.01
C ALA A 347 -6.95 16.98 -4.15
N ARG A 348 -6.79 17.39 -5.41
CA ARG A 348 -6.94 16.54 -6.60
C ARG A 348 -5.59 16.18 -7.22
N SER A 349 -4.48 16.34 -6.51
CA SER A 349 -3.18 15.84 -6.97
C SER A 349 -3.32 14.35 -7.28
N ASP A 350 -2.63 13.85 -8.30
CA ASP A 350 -2.81 12.47 -8.72
C ASP A 350 -2.03 11.52 -7.80
N THR A 351 -2.12 11.60 -6.47
CA THR A 351 -1.22 10.84 -5.56
C THR A 351 -1.97 9.68 -4.90
N PRO A 352 -1.28 8.59 -4.49
CA PRO A 352 -1.85 7.51 -3.67
C PRO A 352 -2.40 7.98 -2.33
N THR A 353 -2.09 9.22 -1.94
CA THR A 353 -2.47 9.87 -0.69
C THR A 353 -3.44 11.03 -0.90
N SER A 354 -3.85 11.32 -2.14
CA SER A 354 -4.69 12.46 -2.47
C SER A 354 -6.15 12.18 -2.12
N PRO A 355 -6.85 13.07 -1.40
CA PRO A 355 -8.24 12.85 -0.99
C PRO A 355 -9.20 12.76 -2.17
N LEU A 356 -8.85 13.34 -3.32
CA LEU A 356 -9.68 13.32 -4.53
C LEU A 356 -8.91 12.84 -5.75
N GLY A 357 -9.59 12.02 -6.55
CA GLY A 357 -9.16 11.71 -7.91
C GLY A 357 -9.32 12.92 -8.84
N LYS A 358 -8.59 12.90 -9.95
CA LYS A 358 -8.82 13.84 -11.05
C LYS A 358 -10.24 13.65 -11.61
N ILE A 359 -10.86 14.76 -11.96
CA ILE A 359 -12.05 14.76 -12.82
C ILE A 359 -11.60 14.34 -14.21
N ILE A 360 -12.03 13.16 -14.65
CA ILE A 360 -11.68 12.58 -15.96
C ILE A 360 -12.75 12.96 -16.97
N CYS A 361 -12.36 13.65 -18.04
CA CYS A 361 -13.22 13.86 -19.20
C CYS A 361 -13.20 12.60 -20.06
N ASP A 362 -14.34 11.91 -20.15
CA ASP A 362 -14.56 10.75 -21.00
C ASP A 362 -15.96 10.80 -21.63
N GLU A 363 -16.24 9.88 -22.55
CA GLU A 363 -17.53 9.78 -23.25
C GLU A 363 -18.72 9.70 -22.28
N SER A 364 -18.55 9.05 -21.12
CA SER A 364 -19.62 8.97 -20.12
C SER A 364 -19.93 10.32 -19.47
N MET A 365 -18.94 11.20 -19.28
CA MET A 365 -19.17 12.56 -18.82
C MET A 365 -19.84 13.41 -19.91
N GLU A 366 -19.32 13.32 -21.14
CA GLU A 366 -19.84 14.08 -22.29
C GLU A 366 -21.32 13.75 -22.54
N ASN A 367 -21.68 12.46 -22.58
CA ASN A 367 -23.07 12.02 -22.73
C ASN A 367 -23.99 12.56 -21.63
N TYR A 368 -23.49 12.71 -20.39
CA TYR A 368 -24.30 13.24 -19.29
C TYR A 368 -24.42 14.77 -19.31
N LEU A 369 -23.41 15.47 -19.84
CA LEU A 369 -23.54 16.90 -20.13
C LEU A 369 -24.56 17.13 -21.24
N ASP A 370 -24.52 16.33 -22.31
CA ASP A 370 -25.47 16.41 -23.43
C ASP A 370 -26.93 16.18 -22.98
N GLU A 371 -27.16 15.24 -22.05
CA GLU A 371 -28.47 15.04 -21.40
C GLU A 371 -28.97 16.28 -20.68
N GLN A 372 -28.05 17.07 -20.11
CA GLN A 372 -28.34 18.35 -19.46
C GLN A 372 -28.39 19.53 -20.46
N LYS A 373 -28.22 19.25 -21.77
CA LYS A 373 -28.09 20.25 -22.85
C LYS A 373 -26.88 21.17 -22.67
N LEU A 374 -25.82 20.64 -22.06
CA LEU A 374 -24.54 21.30 -21.84
C LEU A 374 -23.44 20.57 -22.61
N SER A 375 -22.30 21.24 -22.78
CA SER A 375 -21.09 20.67 -23.34
C SER A 375 -19.86 21.19 -22.59
N LEU A 376 -18.69 20.65 -22.86
CA LEU A 376 -17.43 21.13 -22.29
C LEU A 376 -17.14 22.63 -22.58
N ASP A 377 -17.70 23.17 -23.66
CA ASP A 377 -17.56 24.58 -24.06
C ASP A 377 -18.64 25.49 -23.45
N SER A 378 -19.60 24.92 -22.71
CA SER A 378 -20.66 25.70 -22.06
C SER A 378 -20.08 26.54 -20.90
N VAL A 379 -20.58 27.76 -20.76
CA VAL A 379 -20.27 28.66 -19.64
C VAL A 379 -21.46 28.65 -18.69
N LEU A 380 -21.20 28.35 -17.42
CA LEU A 380 -22.22 28.26 -16.38
C LEU A 380 -22.44 29.63 -15.73
N ASP A 381 -23.68 29.90 -15.30
CA ASP A 381 -23.98 31.12 -14.56
C ASP A 381 -23.19 31.15 -13.23
N PRO A 382 -22.87 32.34 -12.69
CA PRO A 382 -22.19 32.44 -11.40
C PRO A 382 -22.94 31.66 -10.32
N GLU A 383 -22.20 30.86 -9.54
CA GLU A 383 -22.72 30.00 -8.45
C GLU A 383 -23.58 28.81 -8.90
N GLU A 384 -23.80 28.62 -10.21
CA GLU A 384 -24.47 27.44 -10.74
C GLU A 384 -23.56 26.21 -10.64
N THR A 385 -23.96 25.19 -9.88
CA THR A 385 -23.24 23.91 -9.79
C THR A 385 -23.84 22.88 -10.74
N VAL A 386 -23.02 22.38 -11.68
CA VAL A 386 -23.39 21.28 -12.58
C VAL A 386 -22.66 20.01 -12.17
N TYR A 387 -23.41 18.92 -12.05
CA TYR A 387 -22.83 17.59 -11.88
C TYR A 387 -22.37 17.06 -13.23
N LEU A 388 -21.13 16.58 -13.27
CA LEU A 388 -20.48 16.07 -14.47
C LEU A 388 -20.80 14.60 -14.72
N ARG A 389 -21.32 13.89 -13.72
CA ARG A 389 -21.67 12.47 -13.81
C ARG A 389 -22.93 12.16 -13.00
N LYS A 390 -23.63 11.12 -13.42
CA LYS A 390 -24.82 10.59 -12.72
C LYS A 390 -24.48 9.79 -11.47
N VAL A 391 -23.41 8.98 -11.53
CA VAL A 391 -22.98 8.09 -10.44
C VAL A 391 -21.75 8.66 -9.76
N ALA A 392 -21.69 8.53 -8.44
CA ALA A 392 -20.58 9.01 -7.63
C ALA A 392 -19.36 8.06 -7.71
N ASN A 393 -18.66 8.07 -8.85
CA ASN A 393 -17.42 7.33 -9.01
C ASN A 393 -16.21 8.17 -8.56
N LEU A 394 -15.61 7.79 -7.43
CA LEU A 394 -14.43 8.46 -6.87
C LEU A 394 -13.23 8.43 -7.83
N SER A 395 -13.06 7.34 -8.59
CA SER A 395 -11.95 7.21 -9.56
C SER A 395 -12.09 8.18 -10.74
N ALA A 396 -13.26 8.79 -10.92
CA ALA A 396 -13.55 9.75 -11.97
C ALA A 396 -13.82 11.17 -11.43
N GLY A 397 -13.27 11.46 -10.24
CA GLY A 397 -13.30 12.78 -9.62
C GLY A 397 -14.46 13.04 -8.66
N GLY A 398 -15.21 11.99 -8.30
CA GLY A 398 -16.21 12.06 -7.24
C GLY A 398 -15.62 12.48 -5.89
N LEU A 399 -16.48 13.02 -5.02
CA LEU A 399 -16.14 13.51 -3.69
C LEU A 399 -16.57 12.50 -2.62
N SER A 400 -15.69 12.21 -1.67
CA SER A 400 -15.97 11.44 -0.45
C SER A 400 -16.24 12.40 0.71
N ILE A 401 -17.35 12.21 1.42
CA ILE A 401 -17.69 12.93 2.64
C ILE A 401 -17.86 11.90 3.75
N ASP A 402 -17.13 12.04 4.86
CA ASP A 402 -17.30 11.18 6.02
C ASP A 402 -18.74 11.29 6.55
N ALA A 403 -19.39 10.14 6.67
CA ALA A 403 -20.75 10.00 7.19
C ALA A 403 -20.77 9.17 8.49
N THR A 404 -19.62 8.66 8.94
CA THR A 404 -19.48 7.71 10.04
C THR A 404 -20.12 8.19 11.35
N PRO A 405 -19.89 9.44 11.81
CA PRO A 405 -20.44 9.90 13.10
C PRO A 405 -21.97 10.00 13.14
N ASN A 406 -22.60 10.12 11.98
CA ASN A 406 -24.02 10.39 11.85
C ASN A 406 -24.85 9.14 11.54
N VAL A 407 -24.25 7.95 11.47
CA VAL A 407 -24.97 6.72 11.11
C VAL A 407 -25.88 6.28 12.26
N HIS A 408 -27.16 6.09 11.96
CA HIS A 408 -28.14 5.58 12.91
C HIS A 408 -27.76 4.16 13.37
N PRO A 409 -27.91 3.81 14.67
CA PRO A 409 -27.57 2.48 15.19
C PRO A 409 -28.24 1.30 14.47
N ASP A 410 -29.49 1.44 14.04
CA ASP A 410 -30.16 0.40 13.23
C ASP A 410 -29.44 0.11 11.89
N ASN A 411 -28.80 1.11 11.28
CA ASN A 411 -28.06 0.96 10.02
C ASN A 411 -26.70 0.30 10.26
N ILE A 412 -26.08 0.58 11.42
CA ILE A 412 -24.87 -0.10 11.90
C ILE A 412 -25.16 -1.59 12.11
N ILE A 413 -26.24 -1.91 12.84
CA ILE A 413 -26.66 -3.30 13.08
C ILE A 413 -26.95 -4.01 11.77
N LEU A 414 -27.68 -3.36 10.85
CA LEU A 414 -27.94 -3.90 9.50
C LEU A 414 -26.65 -4.25 8.76
N ALA A 415 -25.68 -3.34 8.72
CA ALA A 415 -24.42 -3.56 8.02
C ALA A 415 -23.64 -4.75 8.60
N GLN A 416 -23.59 -4.85 9.94
CA GLN A 416 -22.95 -5.97 10.62
C GLN A 416 -23.68 -7.29 10.38
N ASP A 417 -25.00 -7.30 10.44
CA ASP A 417 -25.82 -8.49 10.18
C ASP A 417 -25.59 -9.02 8.77
N ILE A 418 -25.53 -8.12 7.76
CA ILE A 418 -25.18 -8.48 6.39
C ILE A 418 -23.78 -9.08 6.34
N ALA A 419 -22.80 -8.46 7.00
CA ALA A 419 -21.43 -8.92 6.98
C ALA A 419 -21.25 -10.34 7.55
N GLN A 420 -22.12 -10.80 8.46
CA GLN A 420 -22.07 -12.17 8.99
C GLN A 420 -22.43 -13.25 7.95
N TYR A 421 -23.10 -12.91 6.85
CA TYR A 421 -23.45 -13.87 5.80
C TYR A 421 -22.29 -14.16 4.82
N PHE A 422 -21.21 -13.38 4.87
CA PHE A 422 -20.08 -13.51 3.97
C PHE A 422 -18.81 -13.72 4.79
N ARG A 423 -18.00 -14.71 4.43
CA ARG A 423 -16.65 -14.90 4.99
C ARG A 423 -15.66 -14.01 4.23
N LEU A 424 -15.75 -12.71 4.49
CA LEU A 424 -14.92 -11.67 3.89
C LEU A 424 -14.36 -10.78 5.01
N THR A 425 -13.05 -10.53 4.98
CA THR A 425 -12.35 -9.71 5.96
C THR A 425 -12.82 -8.25 5.87
N CYS A 426 -13.00 -7.74 4.66
CA CYS A 426 -13.42 -6.37 4.42
C CYS A 426 -14.60 -6.35 3.43
N LEU A 427 -15.70 -5.72 3.80
CA LEU A 427 -16.94 -5.72 3.06
C LEU A 427 -17.45 -4.29 2.85
N GLY A 428 -17.62 -3.88 1.60
CA GLY A 428 -18.32 -2.65 1.26
C GLY A 428 -19.80 -2.92 0.98
N ILE A 429 -20.69 -2.11 1.54
CA ILE A 429 -22.13 -2.18 1.30
C ILE A 429 -22.55 -0.84 0.71
N ASP A 430 -22.92 -0.86 -0.56
CA ASP A 430 -23.37 0.33 -1.27
C ASP A 430 -24.86 0.49 -1.06
N VAL A 431 -25.28 1.64 -0.55
CA VAL A 431 -26.66 1.92 -0.20
C VAL A 431 -27.08 3.27 -0.75
N ILE A 432 -28.36 3.38 -1.12
CA ILE A 432 -29.01 4.64 -1.40
C ILE A 432 -29.94 4.97 -0.25
N ALA A 433 -29.80 6.16 0.30
CA ALA A 433 -30.64 6.67 1.38
C ALA A 433 -30.75 8.18 1.32
N GLU A 434 -31.83 8.76 1.82
CA GLU A 434 -31.91 10.22 1.95
C GLU A 434 -30.94 10.74 3.02
N ASP A 435 -30.89 10.04 4.16
CA ASP A 435 -30.04 10.35 5.30
C ASP A 435 -29.71 9.06 6.09
N LEU A 436 -28.43 8.82 6.38
CA LEU A 436 -27.98 7.70 7.22
C LEU A 436 -28.25 7.92 8.71
N SER A 437 -28.60 9.14 9.15
CA SER A 437 -29.02 9.43 10.54
C SER A 437 -30.42 8.90 10.86
N VAL A 438 -31.15 8.44 9.85
CA VAL A 438 -32.47 7.83 9.98
C VAL A 438 -32.35 6.32 9.85
N SER A 439 -33.08 5.59 10.71
CA SER A 439 -33.20 4.13 10.64
C SER A 439 -33.75 3.68 9.28
N TRP A 440 -33.10 2.69 8.65
CA TRP A 440 -33.55 2.02 7.43
C TRP A 440 -34.99 1.48 7.53
N LYS A 441 -35.47 1.22 8.76
CA LYS A 441 -36.83 0.72 9.03
C LYS A 441 -37.93 1.76 8.73
N LYS A 442 -37.58 3.06 8.61
CA LYS A 442 -38.54 4.13 8.31
C LYS A 442 -38.81 4.31 6.81
N GLY A 443 -38.16 3.52 5.94
CA GLY A 443 -38.27 3.63 4.48
C GLY A 443 -37.17 4.50 3.86
N ASN A 444 -37.17 4.59 2.52
CA ASN A 444 -36.16 5.32 1.72
C ASN A 444 -34.70 4.86 1.92
N PHE A 445 -34.50 3.56 2.16
CA PHE A 445 -33.18 2.94 2.23
C PHE A 445 -33.17 1.73 1.30
N GLY A 446 -32.11 1.57 0.50
CA GLY A 446 -31.94 0.39 -0.33
C GLY A 446 -30.49 0.02 -0.53
N ILE A 447 -30.19 -1.26 -0.35
CA ILE A 447 -28.88 -1.85 -0.64
C ILE A 447 -28.81 -2.07 -2.15
N LEU A 448 -27.79 -1.48 -2.77
CA LEU A 448 -27.55 -1.52 -4.20
C LEU A 448 -26.64 -2.70 -4.57
N GLU A 449 -25.54 -2.88 -3.84
CA GLU A 449 -24.56 -3.94 -4.08
C GLU A 449 -23.69 -4.19 -2.85
N ILE A 450 -23.04 -5.36 -2.84
CA ILE A 450 -22.02 -5.76 -1.89
C ILE A 450 -20.70 -5.84 -2.64
N ASN A 451 -19.62 -5.36 -2.03
CA ASN A 451 -18.28 -5.30 -2.61
C ASN A 451 -17.30 -6.08 -1.71
N ALA A 452 -16.71 -7.15 -2.24
CA ALA A 452 -15.76 -8.01 -1.51
C ALA A 452 -14.33 -7.47 -1.43
N ALA A 453 -13.96 -6.52 -2.28
CA ALA A 453 -12.65 -5.86 -2.27
C ALA A 453 -12.82 -4.33 -2.31
N PRO A 454 -13.43 -3.72 -1.28
CA PRO A 454 -13.72 -2.30 -1.29
C PRO A 454 -12.42 -1.49 -1.22
N GLY A 455 -12.38 -0.36 -1.95
CA GLY A 455 -11.34 0.65 -1.77
C GLY A 455 -11.54 1.37 -0.45
N ILE A 456 -10.51 1.43 0.40
CA ILE A 456 -10.61 1.99 1.76
C ILE A 456 -10.12 3.44 1.85
N PHE A 457 -9.41 3.90 0.83
CA PHE A 457 -8.76 5.19 0.84
C PHE A 457 -9.73 6.36 1.04
N MET A 458 -10.96 6.24 0.52
CA MET A 458 -12.01 7.26 0.68
C MET A 458 -12.47 7.46 2.14
N HIS A 459 -12.20 6.49 3.02
CA HIS A 459 -12.44 6.60 4.47
C HIS A 459 -11.19 7.13 5.19
N LEU A 460 -10.00 6.75 4.73
CA LEU A 460 -8.74 7.19 5.31
C LEU A 460 -8.46 8.67 5.03
N ASN A 461 -8.76 9.15 3.82
CA ASN A 461 -8.60 10.56 3.47
C ASN A 461 -9.85 11.07 2.75
N PRO A 462 -10.96 11.31 3.48
CA PRO A 462 -12.16 11.86 2.89
C PRO A 462 -11.92 13.32 2.49
N ALA A 463 -12.59 13.78 1.44
CA ALA A 463 -12.47 15.17 1.03
C ALA A 463 -13.17 16.16 1.97
N VAL A 464 -14.15 15.68 2.75
CA VAL A 464 -14.82 16.45 3.81
C VAL A 464 -15.07 15.54 5.01
N GLY A 465 -14.72 16.00 6.20
CA GLY A 465 -14.91 15.28 7.47
C GLY A 465 -13.62 14.67 8.01
N GLU A 466 -13.76 13.72 8.94
CA GLU A 466 -12.63 13.16 9.69
C GLU A 466 -12.12 11.86 9.06
N SER A 467 -10.82 11.62 9.18
CA SER A 467 -10.17 10.38 8.75
C SER A 467 -10.61 9.20 9.62
N VAL A 468 -10.89 8.06 8.99
CA VAL A 468 -11.08 6.77 9.67
C VAL A 468 -9.93 5.84 9.31
N ASP A 469 -9.16 5.40 10.30
CA ASP A 469 -8.03 4.47 10.12
C ASP A 469 -8.50 3.03 9.87
N VAL A 470 -9.08 2.82 8.69
CA VAL A 470 -9.48 1.50 8.20
C VAL A 470 -8.30 0.53 8.05
N PRO A 471 -7.13 0.92 7.50
CA PRO A 471 -5.99 0.02 7.38
C PRO A 471 -5.58 -0.61 8.73
N ALA A 472 -5.57 0.17 9.82
CA ALA A 472 -5.24 -0.35 11.14
C ALA A 472 -6.24 -1.41 11.59
N GLN A 473 -7.54 -1.16 11.42
CA GLN A 473 -8.60 -2.10 11.82
C GLN A 473 -8.56 -3.41 11.01
N ILE A 474 -8.16 -3.34 9.73
CA ILE A 474 -7.93 -4.53 8.91
C ILE A 474 -6.77 -5.35 9.47
N LEU A 475 -5.61 -4.73 9.72
CA LEU A 475 -4.45 -5.46 10.25
C LEU A 475 -4.68 -6.00 11.66
N GLU A 476 -5.44 -5.29 12.49
CA GLU A 476 -5.86 -5.71 13.84
C GLU A 476 -6.81 -6.92 13.85
N THR A 477 -7.40 -7.26 12.70
CA THR A 477 -8.15 -8.52 12.54
C THR A 477 -7.23 -9.74 12.62
N PHE A 478 -5.98 -9.57 12.21
CA PHE A 478 -5.00 -10.64 12.08
C PHE A 478 -3.93 -10.61 13.17
N PHE A 479 -3.56 -9.41 13.63
CA PHE A 479 -2.44 -9.18 14.54
C PHE A 479 -2.85 -8.24 15.66
N GLU A 480 -2.78 -8.69 16.91
CA GLU A 480 -3.02 -7.81 18.06
C GLU A 480 -1.98 -6.68 18.15
N ASN A 481 -0.75 -6.96 17.71
CA ASN A 481 0.38 -6.04 17.66
C ASN A 481 1.49 -6.60 16.74
N GLY A 482 2.57 -5.84 16.52
CA GLY A 482 3.68 -6.25 15.65
C GLY A 482 4.44 -7.50 16.12
N THR A 483 4.47 -7.81 17.44
CA THR A 483 5.11 -9.04 17.93
C THR A 483 4.26 -10.27 17.63
N ASP A 484 2.94 -10.11 17.56
CA ASP A 484 2.05 -11.18 17.13
C ASP A 484 2.16 -11.49 15.63
N ALA A 485 2.69 -10.60 14.81
CA ALA A 485 2.96 -10.90 13.40
C ALA A 485 4.27 -11.70 13.19
N ARG A 486 5.05 -11.95 14.24
CA ARG A 486 6.41 -12.49 14.16
C ARG A 486 6.53 -13.87 14.80
N ILE A 487 7.49 -14.62 14.29
CA ILE A 487 8.01 -15.83 14.93
C ILE A 487 9.34 -15.50 15.61
N PRO A 488 9.75 -16.25 16.65
CA PRO A 488 11.08 -16.13 17.21
C PRO A 488 12.20 -16.28 16.17
N ILE A 489 13.22 -15.43 16.25
CA ILE A 489 14.40 -15.47 15.38
C ILE A 489 15.68 -15.46 16.21
N ILE A 490 16.59 -16.38 15.89
CA ILE A 490 17.96 -16.44 16.41
C ILE A 490 18.93 -16.15 15.27
N THR A 491 19.70 -15.08 15.39
CA THR A 491 20.65 -14.66 14.34
C THR A 491 22.09 -14.92 14.79
N PHE A 492 22.90 -15.46 13.89
CA PHE A 492 24.33 -15.66 14.08
C PHE A 492 25.11 -14.83 13.07
N ASN A 493 26.30 -14.31 13.38
CA ASN A 493 27.22 -13.87 12.32
C ASN A 493 27.94 -15.06 11.66
N ARG A 494 28.11 -16.15 12.42
CA ARG A 494 28.76 -17.38 11.98
C ARG A 494 28.24 -18.58 12.76
N ILE A 495 27.93 -19.67 12.06
CA ILE A 495 27.58 -20.96 12.67
C ILE A 495 27.88 -22.11 11.70
N SER A 496 28.57 -23.16 12.18
CA SER A 496 28.81 -24.35 11.36
C SER A 496 27.53 -25.20 11.23
N VAL A 497 27.42 -26.02 10.18
CA VAL A 497 26.29 -26.96 10.03
C VAL A 497 26.12 -27.85 11.26
N ARG A 498 27.24 -28.30 11.86
CA ARG A 498 27.21 -29.13 13.06
C ARG A 498 26.58 -28.39 14.23
N GLU A 499 27.04 -27.18 14.53
CA GLU A 499 26.49 -26.36 15.62
C GLU A 499 25.02 -25.98 15.36
N LEU A 500 24.68 -25.71 14.10
CA LEU A 500 23.31 -25.42 13.68
C LEU A 500 22.38 -26.61 13.97
N GLN A 501 22.80 -27.84 13.61
CA GLN A 501 22.04 -29.07 13.90
C GLN A 501 21.97 -29.36 15.41
N GLU A 502 23.07 -29.18 16.15
CA GLU A 502 23.07 -29.32 17.62
C GLU A 502 22.11 -28.30 18.28
N THR A 503 22.01 -27.09 17.73
CA THR A 503 21.07 -26.04 18.18
C THR A 503 19.62 -26.42 17.88
N ILE A 504 19.34 -26.90 16.66
CA ILE A 504 18.02 -27.43 16.28
C ILE A 504 17.61 -28.56 17.23
N ASP A 505 18.50 -29.52 17.49
CA ASP A 505 18.24 -30.64 18.39
C ASP A 505 17.95 -30.16 19.82
N HIS A 506 18.73 -29.20 20.33
CA HIS A 506 18.51 -28.62 21.64
C HIS A 506 17.12 -28.00 21.79
N ILE A 507 16.65 -27.27 20.77
CA ILE A 507 15.31 -26.67 20.77
C ILE A 507 14.22 -27.74 20.65
N LEU A 508 14.37 -28.71 19.74
CA LEU A 508 13.39 -29.77 19.54
C LEU A 508 13.25 -30.70 20.75
N LEU A 509 14.28 -30.85 21.58
CA LEU A 509 14.17 -31.57 22.85
C LEU A 509 13.18 -30.89 23.82
N GLN A 510 13.08 -29.56 23.78
CA GLN A 510 12.19 -28.76 24.63
C GLN A 510 10.83 -28.49 23.95
N ARG A 511 10.82 -28.43 22.62
CA ARG A 511 9.66 -28.15 21.77
C ARG A 511 9.57 -29.17 20.61
N PRO A 512 9.14 -30.42 20.86
CA PRO A 512 9.17 -31.49 19.86
C PRO A 512 8.28 -31.25 18.63
N ASP A 513 7.22 -30.46 18.80
CA ASP A 513 6.22 -30.20 17.76
C ASP A 513 6.57 -28.99 16.88
N TRP A 514 7.67 -28.29 17.18
CA TRP A 514 8.06 -27.09 16.43
C TRP A 514 8.69 -27.43 15.07
N VAL A 515 8.44 -26.56 14.11
CA VAL A 515 9.13 -26.50 12.83
C VAL A 515 10.15 -25.37 12.88
N ILE A 516 11.42 -25.74 12.88
CA ILE A 516 12.56 -24.83 12.90
C ILE A 516 13.12 -24.73 11.48
N GLY A 517 13.19 -23.53 10.95
CA GLY A 517 13.89 -23.23 9.70
C GLY A 517 15.27 -22.73 10.07
N ALA A 518 16.30 -23.26 9.41
CA ALA A 518 17.66 -22.91 9.71
C ALA A 518 18.45 -22.66 8.42
N VAL A 519 19.27 -21.62 8.39
CA VAL A 519 20.12 -21.31 7.24
C VAL A 519 21.50 -20.83 7.69
N CYS A 520 22.54 -21.36 7.05
CA CYS A 520 23.92 -20.92 7.16
C CYS A 520 24.57 -20.92 5.78
N ARG A 521 25.83 -20.47 5.65
CA ARG A 521 26.56 -20.45 4.36
C ARG A 521 26.64 -21.79 3.64
N GLU A 522 26.55 -22.89 4.39
CA GLU A 522 26.74 -24.25 3.87
C GLU A 522 25.43 -24.98 3.58
N GLY A 523 24.27 -24.49 4.04
CA GLY A 523 23.02 -25.22 3.86
C GLY A 523 21.77 -24.55 4.41
N VAL A 524 20.62 -25.05 3.95
CA VAL A 524 19.28 -24.69 4.45
C VAL A 524 18.62 -25.94 5.01
N PHE A 525 17.95 -25.82 6.14
CA PHE A 525 17.31 -26.94 6.82
C PHE A 525 15.90 -26.58 7.29
N ILE A 526 15.03 -27.59 7.29
CA ILE A 526 13.80 -27.57 8.08
C ILE A 526 13.88 -28.73 9.05
N ASN A 527 13.93 -28.42 10.35
CA ASN A 527 14.38 -29.33 11.40
C ASN A 527 15.72 -29.98 10.98
N ARG A 528 15.75 -31.31 10.90
CA ARG A 528 16.94 -32.09 10.50
C ARG A 528 17.06 -32.33 9.00
N SER A 529 16.07 -31.91 8.21
CA SER A 529 16.04 -32.16 6.77
C SER A 529 16.68 -31.00 6.03
N GLU A 530 17.81 -31.28 5.39
CA GLU A 530 18.42 -30.38 4.41
C GLU A 530 17.46 -30.10 3.24
N LYS A 531 17.52 -28.88 2.72
CA LYS A 531 16.74 -28.35 1.60
C LYS A 531 17.68 -27.79 0.53
N ALA A 532 17.14 -27.55 -0.66
CA ALA A 532 17.90 -26.94 -1.74
C ALA A 532 18.42 -25.55 -1.34
N PHE A 533 19.72 -25.34 -1.52
CA PHE A 533 20.37 -24.06 -1.26
C PHE A 533 20.35 -23.17 -2.50
N ASN A 534 19.80 -21.97 -2.37
CA ASN A 534 19.84 -20.94 -3.41
C ASN A 534 21.13 -20.09 -3.28
N ALA A 535 21.77 -19.77 -4.40
CA ALA A 535 22.96 -18.91 -4.42
C ALA A 535 22.70 -17.51 -3.86
N SER A 536 21.48 -16.98 -4.01
CA SER A 536 21.06 -15.79 -3.28
C SER A 536 20.64 -16.16 -1.87
N TYR A 537 21.43 -15.68 -0.93
CA TYR A 537 21.25 -15.98 0.48
C TYR A 537 19.86 -15.57 1.00
N ASN A 538 19.44 -14.33 0.73
CA ASN A 538 18.14 -13.81 1.20
C ASN A 538 16.95 -14.53 0.56
N THR A 539 17.12 -15.20 -0.58
CA THR A 539 16.07 -16.09 -1.13
C THR A 539 15.83 -17.30 -0.24
N ASN A 540 16.87 -17.84 0.41
CA ASN A 540 16.73 -18.94 1.37
C ASN A 540 15.99 -18.49 2.62
N VAL A 541 16.38 -17.33 3.19
CA VAL A 541 15.73 -16.72 4.36
C VAL A 541 14.26 -16.45 4.07
N GLN A 542 13.95 -15.79 2.94
CA GLN A 542 12.58 -15.53 2.52
C GLN A 542 11.78 -16.82 2.34
N SER A 543 12.38 -17.88 1.77
CA SER A 543 11.69 -19.16 1.58
C SER A 543 11.32 -19.82 2.91
N LEU A 544 12.20 -19.73 3.92
CA LEU A 544 11.91 -20.21 5.27
C LEU A 544 10.79 -19.38 5.91
N LEU A 545 10.89 -18.04 5.89
CA LEU A 545 9.88 -17.16 6.48
C LEU A 545 8.50 -17.26 5.83
N ARG A 546 8.41 -17.79 4.61
CA ARG A 546 7.14 -18.11 3.92
C ARG A 546 6.55 -19.46 4.32
N HIS A 547 7.29 -20.28 5.06
CA HIS A 547 6.83 -21.63 5.39
C HIS A 547 5.67 -21.56 6.41
N PRO A 548 4.46 -22.03 6.06
CA PRO A 548 3.22 -21.76 6.80
C PRO A 548 3.12 -22.48 8.16
N LYS A 549 4.10 -23.32 8.50
CA LYS A 549 4.18 -23.98 9.80
C LYS A 549 5.43 -23.57 10.59
N LEU A 550 6.24 -22.64 10.09
CA LEU A 550 7.49 -22.27 10.73
C LEU A 550 7.21 -21.65 12.10
N ASP A 551 7.81 -22.22 13.15
CA ASP A 551 7.72 -21.75 14.53
C ASP A 551 8.90 -20.87 14.91
N LEU A 552 10.10 -21.14 14.36
CA LEU A 552 11.33 -20.42 14.70
C LEU A 552 12.28 -20.38 13.50
N LEU A 553 12.98 -19.26 13.31
CA LEU A 553 14.06 -19.11 12.34
C LEU A 553 15.42 -19.05 13.06
N ILE A 554 16.39 -19.82 12.57
CA ILE A 554 17.81 -19.64 12.86
C ILE A 554 18.51 -19.21 11.57
N ALA A 555 19.20 -18.08 11.58
CA ALA A 555 19.88 -17.61 10.38
C ALA A 555 21.28 -17.07 10.68
N GLU A 556 22.26 -17.51 9.90
CA GLU A 556 23.55 -16.83 9.79
C GLU A 556 23.37 -15.54 8.95
N TYR A 557 24.06 -14.45 9.29
CA TYR A 557 24.24 -13.31 8.41
C TYR A 557 25.71 -12.93 8.40
N PRO A 558 26.45 -13.43 7.40
CA PRO A 558 27.84 -13.09 7.27
C PRO A 558 28.07 -11.70 6.67
N GLU A 559 29.23 -11.13 6.95
CA GLU A 559 29.66 -9.83 6.41
C GLU A 559 29.41 -9.67 4.91
N ASP A 560 29.81 -10.63 4.07
CA ASP A 560 29.66 -10.54 2.61
C ASP A 560 28.20 -10.54 2.13
N VAL A 561 27.28 -11.12 2.91
CA VAL A 561 25.84 -11.05 2.64
C VAL A 561 25.28 -9.71 3.13
N LEU A 562 25.71 -9.23 4.30
CA LEU A 562 25.28 -7.95 4.84
C LEU A 562 25.68 -6.79 3.91
N GLU A 563 26.89 -6.81 3.37
CA GLU A 563 27.37 -5.82 2.40
C GLU A 563 26.71 -5.95 1.02
N ARG A 564 26.26 -7.14 0.61
CA ARG A 564 25.69 -7.36 -0.74
C ARG A 564 24.17 -7.27 -0.80
N ASP A 565 23.48 -7.76 0.21
CA ASP A 565 22.01 -7.90 0.17
C ASP A 565 21.35 -7.34 1.44
N GLY A 566 22.12 -7.06 2.49
CA GLY A 566 21.60 -6.74 3.82
C GLY A 566 20.79 -7.89 4.40
N MET A 567 20.00 -7.58 5.43
CA MET A 567 19.07 -8.51 6.05
C MET A 567 17.70 -8.46 5.38
N PHE A 568 17.08 -9.64 5.27
CA PHE A 568 15.70 -9.75 4.80
C PHE A 568 14.65 -9.42 5.88
N TYR A 569 15.00 -9.62 7.15
CA TYR A 569 14.11 -9.34 8.29
C TYR A 569 14.76 -8.32 9.24
N PHE A 570 13.92 -7.67 10.04
CA PHE A 570 14.36 -6.74 11.09
C PHE A 570 14.09 -7.34 12.47
N GLY A 571 15.07 -7.21 13.37
CA GLY A 571 14.97 -7.66 14.76
C GLY A 571 15.14 -9.17 14.93
N SER A 572 15.81 -9.56 16.01
CA SER A 572 15.97 -10.96 16.42
C SER A 572 15.75 -11.08 17.92
N ASN A 573 15.11 -12.14 18.38
CA ASN A 573 14.94 -12.40 19.82
C ASN A 573 16.28 -12.73 20.48
N MET A 574 17.19 -13.33 19.72
CA MET A 574 18.54 -13.58 20.16
C MET A 574 19.55 -13.37 19.03
N VAL A 575 20.70 -12.79 19.37
CA VAL A 575 21.81 -12.59 18.44
C VAL A 575 23.07 -13.17 19.06
N VAL A 576 23.77 -14.01 18.31
CA VAL A 576 25.02 -14.64 18.73
C VAL A 576 26.13 -14.20 17.80
N LEU A 577 27.12 -13.50 18.35
CA LEU A 577 28.25 -12.96 17.61
C LEU A 577 29.54 -13.60 18.07
N ASP A 578 30.27 -14.18 17.14
CA ASP A 578 31.58 -14.76 17.36
C ASP A 578 32.64 -13.97 16.59
N ASN A 579 33.44 -13.20 17.33
CA ASN A 579 34.48 -12.31 16.80
C ASN A 579 33.98 -11.45 15.62
N PRO A 580 32.91 -10.66 15.82
CA PRO A 580 32.24 -9.96 14.72
C PRO A 580 33.10 -8.84 14.13
N SER A 581 33.01 -8.67 12.81
CA SER A 581 33.51 -7.47 12.13
C SER A 581 32.71 -6.22 12.50
N GLU A 582 33.16 -5.04 12.07
CA GLU A 582 32.39 -3.80 12.28
C GLU A 582 31.02 -3.87 11.59
N THR A 583 30.97 -4.38 10.36
CA THR A 583 29.71 -4.62 9.63
C THR A 583 28.82 -5.60 10.39
N GLU A 584 29.34 -6.73 10.85
CA GLU A 584 28.55 -7.75 11.55
C GLU A 584 27.99 -7.26 12.90
N ARG A 585 28.58 -6.22 13.52
CA ARG A 585 28.01 -5.61 14.73
C ARG A 585 26.65 -4.95 14.49
N MET A 586 26.26 -4.68 13.23
CA MET A 586 24.90 -4.21 12.92
C MET A 586 23.83 -5.19 13.41
N LEU A 587 24.14 -6.49 13.48
CA LEU A 587 23.21 -7.50 13.98
C LEU A 587 22.82 -7.26 15.44
N ALA A 588 23.70 -6.63 16.24
CA ALA A 588 23.42 -6.23 17.63
C ALA A 588 22.86 -4.81 17.77
N ARG A 589 22.91 -4.00 16.69
CA ARG A 589 22.26 -2.68 16.57
C ARG A 589 20.76 -2.88 16.34
N ASP A 590 20.40 -3.77 15.42
CA ASP A 590 19.03 -3.96 14.91
C ASP A 590 18.29 -5.08 15.67
N VAL A 591 18.26 -4.96 17.00
CA VAL A 591 17.58 -5.90 17.91
C VAL A 591 16.41 -5.25 18.65
N PHE A 592 15.49 -6.06 19.16
CA PHE A 592 14.42 -5.57 20.03
C PHE A 592 14.98 -5.22 21.41
N HIS A 593 14.21 -4.45 22.19
CA HIS A 593 14.60 -4.03 23.53
C HIS A 593 14.82 -5.23 24.48
N ASP A 594 14.03 -6.29 24.32
CA ASP A 594 14.05 -7.52 25.12
C ASP A 594 14.94 -8.63 24.54
N SER A 595 15.67 -8.35 23.47
CA SER A 595 16.57 -9.32 22.83
C SER A 595 17.77 -9.68 23.70
N THR A 596 18.19 -10.94 23.60
CA THR A 596 19.44 -11.41 24.19
C THR A 596 20.58 -11.33 23.17
N VAL A 597 21.64 -10.60 23.47
CA VAL A 597 22.85 -10.53 22.62
C VAL A 597 24.01 -11.22 23.33
N VAL A 598 24.51 -12.30 22.74
CA VAL A 598 25.68 -13.05 23.22
C VAL A 598 26.84 -12.78 22.29
N MET A 599 27.92 -12.18 22.78
CA MET A 599 29.06 -11.80 21.96
C MET A 599 30.36 -12.35 22.54
N ARG A 600 31.16 -13.02 21.71
CA ARG A 600 32.52 -13.48 22.03
C ARG A 600 33.57 -12.65 21.28
N GLU A 601 34.54 -12.12 22.01
CA GLU A 601 35.72 -11.42 21.47
C GLU A 601 36.99 -12.03 22.07
N GLY A 602 37.69 -12.84 21.29
CA GLY A 602 38.76 -13.69 21.80
C GLY A 602 38.25 -14.66 22.87
N GLU A 603 38.70 -14.49 24.11
CA GLU A 603 38.29 -15.29 25.27
C GLU A 603 37.19 -14.63 26.12
N GLU A 604 36.85 -13.37 25.82
CA GLU A 604 35.85 -12.62 26.57
C GLU A 604 34.47 -12.88 25.99
N VAL A 605 33.50 -13.13 26.86
CA VAL A 605 32.10 -13.26 26.51
C VAL A 605 31.32 -12.18 27.23
N SER A 606 30.44 -11.52 26.48
CA SER A 606 29.42 -10.64 27.04
C SER A 606 28.02 -11.16 26.69
N ILE A 607 27.12 -11.12 27.66
CA ILE A 607 25.70 -11.41 27.48
C ILE A 607 24.94 -10.17 27.87
N ARG A 608 24.16 -9.61 26.94
CA ARG A 608 23.32 -8.44 27.14
C ARG A 608 21.85 -8.84 27.05
N HIS A 609 21.06 -8.56 28.08
CA HIS A 609 19.62 -8.77 28.10
C HIS A 609 18.93 -7.68 28.94
N GLN A 610 17.94 -6.99 28.37
CA GLN A 610 17.19 -5.91 29.05
C GLN A 610 18.07 -4.84 29.74
N GLY A 611 19.22 -4.52 29.13
CA GLY A 611 20.18 -3.55 29.66
C GLY A 611 21.13 -4.09 30.75
N LEU A 612 20.92 -5.32 31.24
CA LEU A 612 21.91 -6.02 32.08
C LEU A 612 23.01 -6.59 31.18
N ILE A 613 24.26 -6.38 31.58
CA ILE A 613 25.44 -6.90 30.90
C ILE A 613 26.18 -7.80 31.87
N GLU A 614 26.27 -9.08 31.53
CA GLU A 614 27.13 -10.04 32.20
C GLU A 614 28.39 -10.25 31.36
N GLN A 615 29.55 -10.28 32.03
CA GLN A 615 30.83 -10.52 31.38
C GLN A 615 31.58 -11.62 32.12
N TYR A 616 32.11 -12.57 31.36
CA TYR A 616 33.01 -13.60 31.91
C TYR A 616 33.98 -14.08 30.85
N ARG A 617 35.05 -14.73 31.32
CA ARG A 617 36.09 -15.29 30.45
C ARG A 617 35.82 -16.77 30.23
N LEU A 618 35.77 -17.19 28.98
CA LEU A 618 35.63 -18.59 28.61
C LEU A 618 36.87 -19.38 29.06
N GLY A 619 36.65 -20.56 29.65
CA GLY A 619 37.73 -21.50 29.92
C GLY A 619 38.34 -22.02 28.61
N THR A 620 39.62 -22.37 28.63
CA THR A 620 40.39 -22.80 27.43
C THR A 620 39.77 -23.99 26.68
N ASP A 621 39.00 -24.83 27.38
CA ASP A 621 38.32 -26.02 26.83
C ASP A 621 36.79 -25.90 26.79
N GLU A 622 36.22 -24.73 27.14
CA GLU A 622 34.78 -24.54 27.14
C GLU A 622 34.29 -24.11 25.75
N PRO A 623 33.42 -24.89 25.08
CA PRO A 623 32.92 -24.51 23.76
C PRO A 623 31.89 -23.38 23.87
N PHE A 624 32.02 -22.37 23.00
CA PHE A 624 31.09 -21.23 22.94
C PHE A 624 29.64 -21.66 22.69
N LEU A 625 29.42 -22.76 21.98
CA LEU A 625 28.11 -23.44 21.86
C LEU A 625 27.39 -23.60 23.21
N ARG A 626 28.08 -24.06 24.25
CA ARG A 626 27.45 -24.28 25.57
C ARG A 626 26.98 -22.99 26.24
N VAL A 627 27.60 -21.87 25.90
CA VAL A 627 27.19 -20.55 26.41
C VAL A 627 25.85 -20.19 25.81
N TYR A 628 25.78 -20.05 24.49
CA TYR A 628 24.55 -19.54 23.87
C TYR A 628 23.39 -20.55 23.97
N LEU A 629 23.64 -21.86 24.01
CA LEU A 629 22.57 -22.84 24.22
C LEU A 629 21.83 -22.64 25.56
N LYS A 630 22.50 -22.13 26.61
CA LYS A 630 21.84 -21.81 27.88
C LYS A 630 20.87 -20.63 27.72
N GLU A 631 21.26 -19.66 26.90
CA GLU A 631 20.48 -18.44 26.67
C GLU A 631 19.31 -18.65 25.70
N ILE A 632 19.29 -19.73 24.91
CA ILE A 632 18.15 -20.07 24.02
C ILE A 632 16.84 -20.21 24.81
N GLY A 633 16.89 -20.60 26.08
CA GLY A 633 15.71 -20.64 26.94
C GLY A 633 15.00 -19.28 27.08
N THR A 634 15.67 -18.16 26.79
CA THR A 634 15.05 -16.82 26.78
C THR A 634 14.15 -16.58 25.55
N VAL A 635 14.29 -17.42 24.51
CA VAL A 635 13.57 -17.32 23.23
C VAL A 635 12.38 -18.29 23.14
N LEU A 636 12.46 -19.44 23.84
CA LEU A 636 11.49 -20.55 23.77
C LEU A 636 10.29 -20.38 24.69
#